data_AF-A0A510JEQ4-F1
#
_entry.id   AF-A0A510JEQ4-F1
#
_cell.length_a   1.000
_cell.length_b   1.000
_cell.length_c   1.000
_cell.angle_alpha   90.00
_cell.angle_beta   90.00
_cell.angle_gamma   90.00
#
_symmetry.space_group_name_H-M   'P 1'
#
loop_
_entity.id
_entity.type
_entity.pdbx_description
1 polymer ?
#
loop_
_entity_poly.entity_id
_entity_poly.type
_entity_poly.pdbx_seq_one_letter_code
_entity_poly.pdbx_strand_id
1 'polypeptide(L)'
;MKPYKDTRIALEKKSEEFKNAGNVLMALDNPHCNSAVGRYYYAIYIRIMQLTRVLNKVKNTGDKKDSHRYTIRMFNKTLQQDIIPKMIKKDVQEKALLLVGRLEKCSDYRLKADYKDDFLQVNNVNYLKKTLDIFDEIYDEILEIMDVESNEE
;
A
#
# COMPACT_ATOMS: atom_id res chain seq x y z
N MET A 1 -19.70 -14.41 12.07
CA MET A 1 -18.53 -13.83 11.37
C MET A 1 -18.96 -12.51 10.78
N LYS A 2 -18.32 -11.40 11.14
CA LYS A 2 -18.68 -10.05 10.68
C LYS A 2 -17.96 -9.81 9.34
N PRO A 3 -18.65 -9.46 8.25
CA PRO A 3 -18.10 -9.47 6.89
C PRO A 3 -16.88 -8.56 6.68
N TYR A 4 -16.71 -7.48 7.48
CA TYR A 4 -15.61 -6.51 7.31
C TYR A 4 -14.29 -6.94 7.95
N LYS A 5 -14.31 -7.54 9.15
CA LYS A 5 -13.10 -8.12 9.78
C LYS A 5 -12.52 -9.25 8.94
N ASP A 6 -13.40 -10.07 8.36
CA ASP A 6 -13.01 -11.15 7.45
C ASP A 6 -12.41 -10.60 6.14
N THR A 7 -12.87 -9.41 5.70
CA THR A 7 -12.33 -8.73 4.52
C THR A 7 -10.91 -8.21 4.75
N ARG A 8 -10.61 -7.56 5.89
CA ARG A 8 -9.25 -7.11 6.21
C ARG A 8 -8.25 -8.26 6.20
N ILE A 9 -8.54 -9.31 6.97
CA ILE A 9 -7.67 -10.49 7.09
C ILE A 9 -7.45 -11.15 5.72
N ALA A 10 -8.49 -11.21 4.89
CA ALA A 10 -8.37 -11.72 3.52
C ALA A 10 -7.45 -10.84 2.65
N LEU A 11 -7.55 -9.50 2.77
CA LEU A 11 -6.70 -8.57 2.03
C LEU A 11 -5.25 -8.57 2.51
N GLU A 12 -5.00 -8.74 3.81
CA GLU A 12 -3.66 -8.93 4.37
C GLU A 12 -3.02 -10.22 3.83
N LYS A 13 -3.74 -11.34 3.85
CA LYS A 13 -3.28 -12.60 3.23
C LYS A 13 -3.02 -12.42 1.73
N LYS A 14 -3.90 -11.70 1.04
CA LYS A 14 -3.73 -11.43 -0.38
C LYS A 14 -2.51 -10.56 -0.67
N SER A 15 -2.20 -9.62 0.22
CA SER A 15 -1.00 -8.79 0.14
C SER A 15 0.26 -9.66 0.23
N GLU A 16 0.26 -10.62 1.15
CA GLU A 16 1.38 -11.55 1.33
C GLU A 16 1.54 -12.49 0.12
N GLU A 17 0.44 -12.99 -0.45
CA GLU A 17 0.49 -13.74 -1.71
C GLU A 17 1.14 -12.93 -2.84
N PHE A 18 0.79 -11.64 -2.95
CA PHE A 18 1.40 -10.76 -3.94
C PHE A 18 2.88 -10.53 -3.66
N LYS A 19 3.29 -10.29 -2.40
CA LYS A 19 4.70 -10.16 -2.01
C LYS A 19 5.50 -11.39 -2.41
N ASN A 20 4.99 -12.58 -2.10
CA ASN A 20 5.62 -13.85 -2.43
C ASN A 20 5.71 -14.09 -3.94
N ALA A 21 4.65 -13.82 -4.70
CA ALA A 21 4.70 -13.89 -6.15
C ALA A 21 5.73 -12.92 -6.75
N GLY A 22 5.83 -11.70 -6.21
CA GLY A 22 6.86 -10.73 -6.60
C GLY A 22 8.28 -11.23 -6.34
N ASN A 23 8.51 -11.88 -5.20
CA ASN A 23 9.81 -12.48 -4.85
C ASN A 23 10.17 -13.61 -5.83
N VAL A 24 9.24 -14.51 -6.14
CA VAL A 24 9.45 -15.62 -7.10
C VAL A 24 9.84 -15.07 -8.48
N LEU A 25 9.12 -14.07 -8.99
CA LEU A 25 9.38 -13.47 -10.30
C LEU A 25 10.76 -12.80 -10.40
N MET A 26 11.29 -12.32 -9.27
CA MET A 26 12.61 -11.70 -9.19
C MET A 26 13.74 -12.69 -8.95
N ALA A 27 13.44 -13.92 -8.54
CA ALA A 27 14.41 -14.98 -8.28
C ALA A 27 14.68 -15.88 -9.50
N LEU A 28 13.95 -15.68 -10.61
CA LEU A 28 14.18 -16.38 -11.87
C LEU A 28 15.51 -15.94 -12.50
N ASP A 29 16.14 -16.84 -13.26
CA ASP A 29 17.40 -16.56 -13.99
C ASP A 29 17.28 -15.32 -14.89
N ASN A 30 16.09 -15.10 -15.47
CA ASN A 30 15.71 -13.86 -16.13
C ASN A 30 14.54 -13.21 -15.37
N PRO A 31 14.78 -12.17 -14.55
CA PRO A 31 13.74 -11.55 -13.74
C PRO A 31 12.60 -10.91 -14.53
N HIS A 32 11.36 -11.28 -14.20
CA HIS A 32 10.16 -10.73 -14.82
C HIS A 32 9.75 -9.38 -14.18
N CYS A 33 10.51 -8.32 -14.48
CA CYS A 33 10.42 -7.04 -13.78
C CYS A 33 9.03 -6.37 -13.82
N ASN A 34 8.38 -6.29 -14.99
CA ASN A 34 7.06 -5.66 -15.10
C ASN A 34 6.01 -6.41 -14.27
N SER A 35 6.00 -7.74 -14.36
CA SER A 35 5.09 -8.57 -13.56
C SER A 35 5.37 -8.43 -12.06
N ALA A 36 6.64 -8.41 -11.64
CA ALA A 36 7.03 -8.23 -10.25
C ALA A 36 6.60 -6.86 -9.69
N VAL A 37 6.74 -5.79 -10.49
CA VAL A 37 6.23 -4.46 -10.13
C VAL A 37 4.73 -4.49 -9.86
N GLY A 38 3.94 -5.12 -10.72
CA GLY A 38 2.50 -5.28 -10.51
C GLY A 38 2.22 -5.97 -9.17
N ARG A 39 2.93 -7.06 -8.86
CA ARG A 39 2.75 -7.79 -7.60
C ARG A 39 3.07 -6.93 -6.36
N TYR A 40 4.25 -6.34 -6.28
CA TYR A 40 4.60 -5.49 -5.13
C TYR A 40 3.67 -4.28 -4.99
N TYR A 41 3.24 -3.69 -6.12
CA TYR A 41 2.29 -2.59 -6.10
C TYR A 41 0.94 -3.00 -5.48
N TYR A 42 0.36 -4.12 -5.91
CA TYR A 42 -0.93 -4.58 -5.38
C TYR A 42 -0.84 -5.05 -3.92
N ALA A 43 0.31 -5.57 -3.47
CA ALA A 43 0.54 -5.85 -2.05
C ALA A 43 0.38 -4.60 -1.17
N ILE A 44 0.80 -3.44 -1.66
CA ILE A 44 0.62 -2.16 -0.97
C ILE A 44 -0.82 -1.63 -1.17
N TYR A 45 -1.27 -1.57 -2.42
CA TYR A 45 -2.47 -0.83 -2.80
C TYR A 45 -3.76 -1.39 -2.17
N ILE A 46 -3.92 -2.71 -2.07
CA ILE A 46 -5.16 -3.29 -1.54
C ILE A 46 -5.36 -2.95 -0.06
N ARG A 47 -4.28 -2.85 0.71
CA ARG A 47 -4.30 -2.45 2.11
C ARG A 47 -4.56 -0.95 2.24
N ILE A 48 -3.93 -0.11 1.42
CA ILE A 48 -4.23 1.33 1.35
C ILE A 48 -5.71 1.58 1.00
N MET A 49 -6.25 0.84 0.03
CA MET A 49 -7.66 0.96 -0.36
C MET A 49 -8.59 0.60 0.80
N GLN A 50 -8.30 -0.47 1.54
CA GLN A 50 -9.07 -0.84 2.73
C GLN A 50 -9.00 0.24 3.80
N LEU A 51 -7.80 0.73 4.16
CA LEU A 51 -7.63 1.83 5.11
C LEU A 51 -8.42 3.08 4.68
N THR A 52 -8.40 3.41 3.39
CA THR A 52 -9.13 4.57 2.84
C THR A 52 -10.65 4.39 2.94
N ARG A 53 -11.17 3.17 2.74
CA ARG A 53 -12.60 2.87 2.92
C ARG A 53 -13.05 3.03 4.37
N VAL A 54 -12.24 2.56 5.32
CA VAL A 54 -12.50 2.75 6.76
C VAL A 54 -12.55 4.25 7.08
N LEU A 55 -11.60 5.03 6.57
CA LEU A 55 -11.58 6.49 6.75
C LEU A 55 -12.81 7.18 6.14
N ASN A 56 -13.22 6.78 4.95
CA ASN A 56 -14.39 7.35 4.27
C ASN A 56 -15.68 7.08 5.06
N LYS A 57 -15.83 5.88 5.64
CA LYS A 57 -16.94 5.53 6.53
C LYS A 57 -16.96 6.43 7.77
N VAL A 58 -15.81 6.59 8.44
CA VAL A 58 -15.67 7.46 9.62
C VAL A 58 -15.98 8.92 9.29
N LYS A 59 -15.53 9.40 8.13
CA LYS A 59 -15.73 10.79 7.69
C LYS A 59 -17.09 11.02 7.00
N ASN A 60 -17.93 9.98 6.85
CA ASN A 60 -19.19 9.98 6.12
C ASN A 60 -19.09 10.59 4.70
N THR A 61 -17.97 10.32 4.03
CA THR A 61 -17.73 10.77 2.66
C THR A 61 -18.01 9.61 1.72
N GLY A 62 -19.01 9.73 0.84
CA GLY A 62 -19.41 8.63 -0.06
C GLY A 62 -18.28 8.12 -0.95
N ASP A 63 -18.36 6.84 -1.34
CA ASP A 63 -17.39 6.19 -2.22
C ASP A 63 -17.39 6.86 -3.60
N LYS A 64 -16.28 7.52 -3.94
CA LYS A 64 -16.08 8.08 -5.28
C LYS A 64 -15.53 6.99 -6.21
N LYS A 65 -15.77 7.14 -7.53
CA LYS A 65 -15.12 6.32 -8.55
C LYS A 65 -13.62 6.59 -8.48
N ASP A 66 -12.92 5.70 -7.79
CA ASP A 66 -11.54 5.91 -7.37
C ASP A 66 -10.55 5.45 -8.43
N SER A 67 -9.74 6.39 -8.92
CA SER A 67 -8.48 6.02 -9.59
C SER A 67 -7.44 5.67 -8.53
N HIS A 68 -6.57 4.71 -8.84
CA HIS A 68 -5.45 4.30 -7.98
C HIS A 68 -4.65 5.48 -7.42
N ARG A 69 -4.37 6.49 -8.27
CA ARG A 69 -3.66 7.71 -7.89
C ARG A 69 -4.46 8.56 -6.90
N TYR A 70 -5.78 8.65 -7.06
CA TYR A 70 -6.62 9.39 -6.13
C TYR A 70 -6.63 8.74 -4.74
N THR A 71 -6.83 7.41 -4.67
CA THR A 71 -6.78 6.67 -3.39
C THR A 71 -5.43 6.86 -2.70
N ILE A 72 -4.31 6.75 -3.43
CA ILE A 72 -2.96 6.99 -2.87
C ILE A 72 -2.81 8.42 -2.34
N ARG A 73 -3.31 9.44 -3.05
CA ARG A 73 -3.25 10.83 -2.60
C ARG A 73 -4.06 11.07 -1.33
N MET A 74 -5.26 10.51 -1.26
CA MET A 74 -6.12 10.59 -0.09
C MET A 74 -5.47 9.92 1.12
N PHE A 75 -4.89 8.74 0.91
CA PHE A 75 -4.14 8.04 1.94
C PHE A 75 -2.92 8.85 2.39
N ASN A 76 -2.09 9.34 1.47
CA ASN A 76 -0.93 10.18 1.78
C ASN A 76 -1.30 11.42 2.60
N LYS A 77 -2.37 12.11 2.22
CA LYS A 77 -2.87 13.27 2.97
C LYS A 77 -3.27 12.88 4.39
N THR A 78 -4.00 11.78 4.54
CA THR A 78 -4.42 11.30 5.86
C THR A 78 -3.22 10.87 6.70
N LEU A 79 -2.28 10.14 6.10
CA LEU A 79 -1.06 9.71 6.76
C LEU A 79 -0.27 10.92 7.30
N GLN A 80 -0.10 11.96 6.49
CA GLN A 80 0.61 13.20 6.91
C GLN A 80 -0.13 14.01 7.97
N GLN A 81 -1.45 14.15 7.86
CA GLN A 81 -2.21 15.11 8.67
C GLN A 81 -2.75 14.48 9.96
N ASP A 82 -3.21 13.23 9.88
CA ASP A 82 -4.04 12.62 10.92
C ASP A 82 -3.32 11.48 11.67
N ILE A 83 -2.31 10.85 11.05
CA ILE A 83 -1.66 9.64 11.57
C ILE A 83 -0.23 9.90 12.04
N ILE A 84 0.66 10.39 11.17
CA ILE A 84 2.07 10.67 11.51
C ILE A 84 2.24 11.53 12.77
N PRO A 85 1.44 12.60 12.99
CA PRO A 85 1.56 13.41 14.20
C PRO A 85 1.27 12.66 15.52
N LYS A 86 0.61 11.50 15.44
CA LYS A 86 0.24 10.67 16.59
C LYS A 86 1.20 9.49 16.82
N MET A 87 2.08 9.19 15.87
CA MET A 87 3.09 8.15 16.02
C MET A 87 4.08 8.57 17.12
N ILE A 88 4.40 7.67 18.05
CA ILE A 88 5.25 8.02 19.22
C ILE A 88 6.72 7.84 18.89
N LYS A 89 7.03 6.82 18.07
CA LYS A 89 8.41 6.45 17.73
C LYS A 89 8.94 7.29 16.58
N LYS A 90 10.06 7.99 16.81
CA LYS A 90 10.67 8.87 15.81
C LYS A 90 11.08 8.12 14.54
N ASP A 91 11.64 6.92 14.67
CA ASP A 91 12.04 6.10 13.52
C ASP A 91 10.83 5.66 12.69
N VAL A 92 9.69 5.40 13.32
CA VAL A 92 8.43 5.08 12.63
C VAL A 92 7.87 6.30 11.91
N GLN A 93 7.90 7.48 12.55
CA GLN A 93 7.53 8.75 11.88
C GLN A 93 8.37 9.02 10.63
N GLU A 94 9.69 8.84 10.71
CA GLU A 94 10.62 9.04 9.59
C GLU A 94 10.32 8.07 8.44
N LYS A 95 10.05 6.79 8.75
CA LYS A 95 9.62 5.77 7.78
C LYS A 95 8.28 6.13 7.14
N ALA A 96 7.32 6.63 7.91
CA ALA A 96 6.01 7.04 7.41
C ALA A 96 6.10 8.26 6.49
N LEU A 97 6.92 9.27 6.83
CA LEU A 97 7.20 10.40 5.95
C LEU A 97 7.88 9.95 4.65
N LEU A 98 8.83 9.02 4.75
CA LEU A 98 9.47 8.42 3.60
C LEU A 98 8.46 7.66 2.73
N LEU A 99 7.53 6.90 3.32
CA LEU A 99 6.48 6.18 2.60
C LEU A 99 5.63 7.14 1.76
N VAL A 100 5.21 8.27 2.32
CA VAL A 100 4.38 9.27 1.61
C VAL A 100 5.03 9.72 0.31
N GLY A 101 6.34 10.04 0.35
CA GLY A 101 7.09 10.46 -0.83
C GLY A 101 7.31 9.36 -1.88
N ARG A 102 7.05 8.10 -1.53
CA ARG A 102 7.32 6.93 -2.41
C ARG A 102 6.08 6.42 -3.12
N LEU A 103 4.91 6.50 -2.49
CA LEU A 103 3.69 5.84 -2.98
C LEU A 103 3.22 6.32 -4.35
N GLU A 104 3.32 7.63 -4.64
CA GLU A 104 2.96 8.15 -5.97
C GLU A 104 3.86 7.58 -7.07
N LYS A 105 5.16 7.49 -6.80
CA LYS A 105 6.13 6.90 -7.74
C LYS A 105 5.88 5.42 -7.99
N CYS A 106 5.44 4.67 -6.97
CA CYS A 106 5.01 3.28 -7.14
C CYS A 106 3.81 3.16 -8.09
N SER A 107 2.85 4.08 -8.02
CA SER A 107 1.74 4.13 -8.98
C SER A 107 2.20 4.39 -10.41
N ASP A 108 3.21 5.24 -10.60
CA ASP A 108 3.75 5.54 -11.92
C ASP A 108 4.49 4.34 -12.52
N TYR A 109 5.23 3.60 -11.69
CA TYR A 109 5.86 2.36 -12.14
C TYR A 109 4.84 1.31 -12.54
N ARG A 110 3.76 1.11 -11.78
CA ARG A 110 2.68 0.20 -12.20
C ARG A 110 2.07 0.63 -13.54
N LEU A 111 1.79 1.92 -13.73
CA LEU A 111 1.24 2.41 -15.01
C LEU A 111 2.18 2.14 -16.19
N LYS A 112 3.49 2.28 -15.98
CA LYS A 112 4.49 1.92 -17.00
C LYS A 112 4.48 0.42 -17.27
N ALA A 113 4.50 -0.41 -16.23
CA ALA A 113 4.55 -1.86 -16.35
C ALA A 113 3.33 -2.46 -17.07
N ASP A 114 2.13 -1.93 -16.78
CA ASP A 114 0.85 -2.51 -17.22
C ASP A 114 0.38 -1.97 -18.58
N TYR A 115 0.74 -0.73 -18.94
CA TYR A 115 0.08 -0.01 -20.05
C TYR A 115 1.02 0.72 -21.01
N LYS A 116 2.30 0.81 -20.70
CA LYS A 116 3.29 1.34 -21.62
C LYS A 116 4.13 0.16 -22.05
N ASP A 117 4.54 0.09 -23.31
CA ASP A 117 5.51 -0.91 -23.78
C ASP A 117 6.93 -0.66 -23.20
N ASP A 118 7.01 -0.04 -22.03
CA ASP A 118 8.21 0.31 -21.28
C ASP A 118 8.61 -0.88 -20.38
N PHE A 119 9.81 -1.40 -20.60
CA PHE A 119 10.40 -2.39 -19.71
C PHE A 119 11.00 -1.72 -18.48
N LEU A 120 10.53 -2.10 -17.30
CA LEU A 120 11.10 -1.67 -16.04
C LEU A 120 12.35 -2.48 -15.71
N GLN A 121 13.29 -1.81 -15.05
CA GLN A 121 14.56 -2.39 -14.64
C GLN A 121 14.47 -2.90 -13.19
N VAL A 122 15.40 -3.78 -12.81
CA VAL A 122 15.51 -4.33 -11.45
C VAL A 122 15.50 -3.24 -10.37
N ASN A 123 16.14 -2.10 -10.63
CA ASN A 123 16.15 -0.95 -9.71
C ASN A 123 14.75 -0.37 -9.44
N ASN A 124 13.85 -0.39 -10.45
CA ASN A 124 12.46 0.02 -10.26
C ASN A 124 11.72 -0.99 -9.37
N VAL A 125 11.93 -2.29 -9.60
CA VAL A 125 11.31 -3.34 -8.79
C VAL A 125 11.79 -3.26 -7.33
N ASN A 126 13.10 -3.12 -7.13
CA ASN A 126 13.71 -2.96 -5.80
C ASN A 126 13.19 -1.71 -5.08
N TYR A 127 12.85 -0.65 -5.81
CA TYR A 127 12.19 0.51 -5.22
C TYR A 127 10.81 0.14 -4.66
N LEU A 128 9.97 -0.59 -5.40
CA LEU A 128 8.67 -1.04 -4.88
C LEU A 128 8.82 -1.99 -3.70
N LYS A 129 9.72 -2.97 -3.78
CA LYS A 129 9.97 -3.92 -2.68
C LYS A 129 10.35 -3.19 -1.40
N LYS A 130 11.30 -2.24 -1.47
CA LYS A 130 11.67 -1.41 -0.32
C LYS A 130 10.50 -0.56 0.20
N THR A 131 9.64 -0.05 -0.69
CA THR A 131 8.44 0.70 -0.27
C THR A 131 7.46 -0.21 0.47
N LEU A 132 7.28 -1.44 0.00
CA LEU A 132 6.45 -2.45 0.65
C LEU A 132 7.00 -2.82 2.03
N ASP A 133 8.31 -3.07 2.14
CA ASP A 133 8.94 -3.40 3.42
C ASP A 133 8.78 -2.25 4.44
N ILE A 134 8.98 -0.99 4.01
CA ILE A 134 8.71 0.19 4.86
C ILE A 134 7.24 0.21 5.30
N PHE A 135 6.31 -0.08 4.39
CA PHE A 135 4.89 -0.07 4.70
C PHE A 135 4.52 -1.17 5.69
N ASP A 136 5.06 -2.38 5.52
CA ASP A 136 4.87 -3.52 6.43
C ASP A 136 5.37 -3.19 7.84
N GLU A 137 6.53 -2.53 7.97
CA GLU A 137 7.11 -2.14 9.27
C GLU A 137 6.26 -1.15 10.07
N ILE A 138 5.41 -0.35 9.40
CA ILE A 138 4.61 0.69 10.06
C ILE A 138 3.10 0.40 10.03
N TYR A 139 2.68 -0.72 9.42
CA TYR A 139 1.27 -1.02 9.15
C TYR A 139 0.45 -1.18 10.43
N ASP A 140 0.98 -1.91 11.42
CA ASP A 140 0.27 -2.14 12.68
C ASP A 140 0.04 -0.84 13.47
N GLU A 141 1.02 0.06 13.49
CA GLU A 141 0.88 1.38 14.15
C GLU A 141 -0.13 2.27 13.39
N ILE A 142 -0.21 2.16 12.07
CA ILE A 142 -1.27 2.82 11.29
C ILE A 142 -2.65 2.28 11.68
N LEU A 143 -2.81 0.95 11.79
CA LEU A 143 -4.07 0.32 12.18
C LEU A 143 -4.53 0.77 13.58
N GLU A 144 -3.59 0.81 14.54
CA GLU A 144 -3.85 1.21 15.92
C GLU A 144 -4.29 2.69 16.00
N ILE A 145 -3.54 3.61 15.37
CA ILE A 145 -3.85 5.04 15.39
C ILE A 145 -5.19 5.35 14.70
N MET A 146 -5.52 4.59 13.65
CA MET A 146 -6.79 4.72 12.93
C MET A 146 -7.95 4.02 13.67
N ASP A 147 -7.68 3.30 14.75
CA ASP A 147 -8.65 2.48 15.47
C ASP A 147 -9.49 1.61 14.51
N VAL A 148 -8.81 0.97 13.56
CA VAL A 148 -9.48 0.27 12.45
C VAL A 148 -10.39 -0.84 12.97
N GLU A 149 -9.99 -1.54 14.02
CA GLU A 149 -10.77 -2.65 14.56
C GLU A 149 -12.16 -2.22 15.05
N SER A 150 -12.26 -1.04 15.69
CA SER A 150 -13.51 -0.49 16.18
C SER A 150 -14.36 0.14 15.06
N ASN A 151 -13.71 0.62 14.00
CA ASN A 151 -14.39 1.29 12.87
C ASN A 151 -14.83 0.31 11.76
N GLU A 152 -14.31 -0.92 11.78
CA GLU A 152 -14.75 -2.04 10.92
C GLU A 152 -16.02 -2.74 11.44
N GLU A 153 -16.58 -2.32 12.57
CA GLU A 153 -17.83 -2.85 13.15
C GLU A 153 -19.11 -2.45 12.39
#